data_AF-A0A5C8ALR2-F1
#
_entry.id   AF-A0A5C8ALR2-F1
#
_cell.length_a   1.000
_cell.length_b   1.000
_cell.length_c   1.000
_cell.angle_alpha   90.00
_cell.angle_beta   90.00
_cell.angle_gamma   90.00
#
_symmetry.space_group_name_H-M   'P 1'
#
loop_
_entity.id
_entity.type
_entity.pdbx_description
1 polymer ?
#
loop_
_entity_poly.entity_id
_entity_poly.type
_entity_poly.pdbx_seq_one_letter_code
_entity_poly.pdbx_strand_id
1 'polypeptide(L)'
;MFKLLNYKALVFTMLCFFTNAITAQTSPPDTLPFPIQNNIDPTQSTQQSFDLGDPSSVQQTIVYDPKTGTYVFKETIGSSGMNFRNPSMMTLEEYLEYERRKSLQENWKEKIDAETQAKRGFQPSIKIPGKGFTNFFGSDEISIRPQGSIELSFGVNSSRYDNPILPIKQRRITRFDFQQQIQLNLVGQIGTKIKLNASYNTQAAFDFDNITKLGYTGDEDQILQKLEVGNVSMPLKTSLIQGSQVLFGVYSQMKFGRLTVDGIMASSKSKRQEINISGKAQIQPFEITADNYEANKHYFLNLNFRDEYDAAMSEIPIPRSEVNITRMEVWLTNRVNNTENTRNIIAFADLGESKAENVQGDPGALTGAKFPDNQANGLYDWAAAQTGIRNFTGAVSTLNAQNISPGPFVQAVHYEKVENARKLTDQEYS
;
A
#
# COMPACT_ATOMS: atom_id res chain seq x y z
N MET A 1 -92.67 -68.50 -40.94
CA MET A 1 -91.70 -69.59 -41.18
C MET A 1 -90.64 -69.49 -40.10
N PHE A 2 -90.63 -70.47 -39.15
CA PHE A 2 -89.61 -70.76 -38.13
C PHE A 2 -89.18 -69.63 -37.16
N LYS A 3 -88.98 -69.82 -35.86
CA LYS A 3 -89.25 -70.87 -34.85
C LYS A 3 -88.66 -70.25 -33.55
N LEU A 4 -89.36 -70.38 -32.42
CA LEU A 4 -88.80 -70.65 -31.07
C LEU A 4 -87.82 -69.61 -30.44
N LEU A 5 -87.70 -69.38 -29.14
CA LEU A 5 -88.27 -69.84 -27.86
C LEU A 5 -87.68 -68.82 -26.84
N ASN A 6 -88.46 -68.06 -26.09
CA ASN A 6 -88.69 -68.25 -24.65
C ASN A 6 -87.43 -68.58 -23.81
N TYR A 7 -87.00 -67.72 -22.87
CA TYR A 7 -87.51 -67.74 -21.47
C TYR A 7 -86.72 -66.82 -20.51
N LYS A 8 -87.49 -66.14 -19.64
CA LYS A 8 -87.21 -65.81 -18.22
C LYS A 8 -86.03 -64.86 -17.93
N ALA A 9 -86.10 -63.97 -16.95
CA ALA A 9 -87.11 -63.54 -16.00
C ALA A 9 -86.44 -62.39 -15.22
N LEU A 10 -87.26 -61.56 -14.56
CA LEU A 10 -86.85 -60.67 -13.47
C LEU A 10 -85.91 -59.52 -13.87
N VAL A 11 -86.06 -58.29 -13.41
CA VAL A 11 -86.97 -57.70 -12.43
C VAL A 11 -86.89 -56.19 -12.71
N PHE A 12 -88.03 -55.58 -12.98
CA PHE A 12 -88.70 -54.68 -12.04
C PHE A 12 -88.11 -53.26 -12.11
N THR A 13 -88.71 -52.40 -12.92
CA THR A 13 -89.76 -51.45 -12.49
C THR A 13 -89.12 -50.13 -12.10
N MET A 14 -89.54 -49.07 -12.78
CA MET A 14 -90.08 -47.82 -12.21
C MET A 14 -89.67 -46.64 -13.12
N LEU A 15 -90.57 -46.20 -14.02
CA LEU A 15 -91.44 -45.03 -13.85
C LEU A 15 -90.58 -43.75 -13.78
N CYS A 16 -90.36 -42.96 -14.84
CA CYS A 16 -91.29 -42.17 -15.67
C CYS A 16 -90.84 -40.69 -15.59
N PHE A 17 -90.45 -40.17 -16.76
CA PHE A 17 -90.50 -38.77 -17.20
C PHE A 17 -89.56 -37.73 -16.56
N PHE A 18 -89.38 -36.64 -17.31
CA PHE A 18 -88.51 -35.47 -17.15
C PHE A 18 -87.09 -35.66 -17.72
N THR A 19 -86.46 -34.78 -18.51
CA THR A 19 -86.73 -33.53 -19.25
C THR A 19 -85.36 -33.15 -19.87
N ASN A 20 -85.34 -32.39 -20.98
CA ASN A 20 -84.23 -31.60 -21.54
C ASN A 20 -82.85 -31.70 -20.84
N ALA A 21 -81.90 -32.31 -21.54
CA ALA A 21 -80.48 -32.22 -21.21
C ALA A 21 -79.97 -30.80 -21.50
N ILE A 22 -79.80 -30.00 -20.45
CA ILE A 22 -78.90 -28.84 -20.49
C ILE A 22 -77.51 -29.39 -20.16
N THR A 23 -76.65 -29.49 -21.15
CA THR A 23 -75.21 -29.70 -20.94
C THR A 23 -74.64 -28.43 -20.32
N ALA A 24 -74.47 -28.42 -19.00
CA ALA A 24 -73.59 -27.47 -18.34
C ALA A 24 -72.14 -27.74 -18.82
N GLN A 25 -71.41 -26.70 -19.20
CA GLN A 25 -69.97 -26.79 -19.38
C GLN A 25 -69.34 -27.24 -18.06
N THR A 26 -68.67 -28.38 -18.05
CA THR A 26 -67.74 -28.75 -16.98
C THR A 26 -66.51 -27.87 -17.13
N SER A 27 -66.44 -26.79 -16.36
CA SER A 27 -65.19 -26.05 -16.15
C SER A 27 -64.13 -27.02 -15.60
N PRO A 28 -62.86 -26.95 -16.02
CA PRO A 28 -61.79 -27.66 -15.35
C PRO A 28 -61.76 -27.23 -13.87
N PRO A 29 -61.36 -28.11 -12.93
CA PRO A 29 -61.24 -27.70 -11.55
C PRO A 29 -60.28 -26.51 -11.47
N ASP A 30 -60.78 -25.42 -10.90
CA ASP A 30 -60.08 -24.18 -10.62
C ASP A 30 -59.10 -24.40 -9.46
N THR A 31 -58.21 -25.38 -9.63
CA THR A 31 -57.19 -25.75 -8.67
C THR A 31 -55.90 -25.13 -9.13
N LEU A 32 -55.42 -24.17 -8.34
CA LEU A 32 -54.07 -23.63 -8.48
C LEU A 32 -53.07 -24.79 -8.57
N PRO A 33 -52.04 -24.69 -9.44
CA PRO A 33 -50.96 -25.68 -9.51
C PRO A 33 -50.29 -25.94 -8.15
N PHE A 34 -50.35 -24.95 -7.26
CA PHE A 34 -50.04 -25.06 -5.84
C PHE A 34 -51.26 -24.63 -5.03
N PRO A 35 -52.07 -25.58 -4.52
CA PRO A 35 -53.25 -25.24 -3.73
C PRO A 35 -52.82 -24.63 -2.40
N ILE A 36 -53.35 -23.45 -2.08
CA ILE A 36 -53.18 -22.82 -0.78
C ILE A 36 -54.00 -23.64 0.23
N GLN A 37 -53.32 -24.33 1.13
CA GLN A 37 -53.96 -25.11 2.19
C GLN A 37 -54.01 -24.27 3.46
N ASN A 38 -55.22 -23.99 3.94
CA ASN A 38 -55.38 -23.39 5.25
C ASN A 38 -54.96 -24.42 6.30
N ASN A 39 -53.96 -24.05 7.09
CA ASN A 39 -53.51 -24.88 8.18
C ASN A 39 -54.61 -24.99 9.27
N ILE A 40 -54.69 -26.14 9.92
CA ILE A 40 -55.72 -26.45 10.93
C ILE A 40 -55.17 -26.26 12.36
N ASP A 41 -53.84 -26.27 12.53
CA ASP A 41 -53.16 -26.17 13.84
C ASP A 41 -52.46 -24.81 14.02
N PRO A 42 -52.76 -24.03 15.07
CA PRO A 42 -52.12 -22.74 15.33
C PRO A 42 -50.59 -22.79 15.50
N THR A 43 -49.99 -23.96 15.74
CA THR A 43 -48.53 -24.13 15.87
C THR A 43 -47.80 -24.34 14.55
N GLN A 44 -48.54 -24.59 13.47
CA GLN A 44 -48.00 -24.80 12.13
C GLN A 44 -48.24 -23.59 11.21
N SER A 45 -48.76 -22.48 11.74
CA SER A 45 -49.05 -21.28 10.94
C SER A 45 -47.74 -20.64 10.51
N THR A 46 -47.38 -20.83 9.25
CA THR A 46 -46.23 -20.19 8.61
C THR A 46 -46.71 -19.17 7.61
N GLN A 47 -46.33 -17.91 7.77
CA GLN A 47 -46.57 -16.89 6.74
C GLN A 47 -45.79 -17.26 5.48
N GLN A 48 -46.50 -17.61 4.41
CA GLN A 48 -45.91 -17.88 3.10
C GLN A 48 -45.87 -16.59 2.28
N SER A 49 -44.79 -16.36 1.53
CA SER A 49 -44.59 -15.13 0.76
C SER A 49 -45.54 -14.95 -0.43
N PHE A 50 -46.27 -16.00 -0.80
CA PHE A 50 -47.20 -16.03 -1.93
C PHE A 50 -48.67 -16.13 -1.50
N ASP A 51 -48.94 -16.28 -0.21
CA ASP A 51 -50.28 -16.26 0.36
C ASP A 51 -50.54 -14.88 0.98
N LEU A 52 -51.78 -14.40 0.93
CA LEU A 52 -52.20 -13.15 1.58
C LEU A 52 -52.12 -13.22 3.12
N GLY A 53 -51.92 -14.44 3.64
CA GLY A 53 -51.76 -14.72 5.07
C GLY A 53 -53.08 -14.65 5.83
N ASP A 54 -53.00 -14.93 7.13
CA ASP A 54 -54.15 -14.80 8.03
C ASP A 54 -54.56 -13.30 8.16
N PRO A 55 -55.87 -13.00 8.24
CA PRO A 55 -56.34 -11.62 8.34
C PRO A 55 -55.81 -10.95 9.61
N SER A 56 -55.52 -9.65 9.54
CA SER A 56 -54.92 -8.86 10.63
C SER A 56 -55.75 -8.80 11.92
N SER A 57 -56.99 -9.29 11.89
CA SER A 57 -57.89 -9.41 13.04
C SER A 57 -57.70 -10.70 13.86
N VAL A 58 -56.82 -11.61 13.42
CA VAL A 58 -56.45 -12.85 14.12
C VAL A 58 -55.29 -12.56 15.08
N GLN A 59 -55.47 -12.89 16.36
CA GLN A 59 -54.43 -12.78 17.38
C GLN A 59 -54.08 -14.16 17.92
N GLN A 60 -52.79 -14.52 17.83
CA GLN A 60 -52.26 -15.73 18.45
C GLN A 60 -51.87 -15.42 19.90
N THR A 61 -52.44 -16.17 20.85
CA THR A 61 -52.14 -16.07 22.28
C THR A 61 -51.75 -17.44 22.83
N ILE A 62 -50.77 -17.44 23.72
CA ILE A 62 -50.26 -18.66 24.36
C ILE A 62 -50.64 -18.57 25.84
N VAL A 63 -51.45 -19.50 26.33
CA VAL A 63 -51.95 -19.51 27.72
C VAL A 63 -51.53 -20.81 28.40
N TYR A 64 -50.89 -20.69 29.57
CA TYR A 64 -50.49 -21.84 30.39
C TYR A 64 -51.68 -22.38 31.20
N ASP A 65 -51.94 -23.69 31.14
CA ASP A 65 -52.94 -24.37 31.96
C ASP A 65 -52.30 -25.05 33.20
N PRO A 66 -52.54 -24.54 34.42
CA PRO A 66 -51.91 -25.07 35.64
C PRO A 66 -52.42 -26.46 36.06
N LYS A 67 -53.54 -26.96 35.51
CA LYS A 67 -54.08 -28.30 35.86
C LYS A 67 -53.45 -29.42 35.03
N THR A 68 -53.17 -29.14 33.77
CA THR A 68 -52.61 -30.12 32.82
C THR A 68 -51.11 -29.93 32.59
N GLY A 69 -50.52 -28.81 33.03
CA GLY A 69 -49.10 -28.50 32.85
C GLY A 69 -48.73 -28.23 31.38
N THR A 70 -49.71 -27.93 30.53
CA THR A 70 -49.54 -27.72 29.09
C THR A 70 -49.71 -26.25 28.69
N TYR A 71 -49.05 -25.86 27.61
CA TYR A 71 -49.19 -24.57 26.96
C TYR A 71 -50.22 -24.67 25.84
N VAL A 72 -51.29 -23.88 25.91
CA VAL A 72 -52.40 -23.89 24.95
C VAL A 72 -52.25 -22.71 23.98
N PHE A 73 -52.07 -23.03 22.71
CA PHE A 73 -52.03 -22.08 21.60
C PHE A 73 -53.45 -21.78 21.13
N LYS A 74 -53.86 -20.51 21.18
CA LYS A 74 -55.19 -20.05 20.75
C LYS A 74 -55.04 -18.96 19.71
N GLU A 75 -55.77 -19.08 18.61
CA GLU A 75 -55.95 -18.01 17.64
C GLU A 75 -57.37 -17.48 17.76
N THR A 76 -57.54 -16.22 18.15
CA THR A 76 -58.85 -15.59 18.31
C THR A 76 -59.09 -14.57 17.19
N ILE A 77 -60.31 -14.50 16.67
CA ILE A 77 -60.71 -13.54 15.63
C ILE A 77 -61.79 -12.58 16.14
N GLY A 78 -61.54 -11.28 15.98
CA GLY A 78 -62.46 -10.21 16.33
C GLY A 78 -62.70 -10.02 17.84
N SER A 79 -63.48 -8.99 18.19
CA SER A 79 -63.78 -8.57 19.58
C SER A 79 -64.60 -9.59 20.38
N SER A 80 -65.13 -10.61 19.71
CA SER A 80 -66.00 -11.65 20.31
C SER A 80 -65.24 -12.87 20.82
N GLY A 81 -63.90 -12.90 20.70
CA GLY A 81 -63.06 -13.96 21.28
C GLY A 81 -63.32 -15.36 20.70
N MET A 82 -63.87 -15.44 19.48
CA MET A 82 -64.14 -16.70 18.81
C MET A 82 -62.81 -17.31 18.34
N ASN A 83 -62.60 -18.59 18.63
CA ASN A 83 -61.40 -19.30 18.16
C ASN A 83 -61.47 -19.47 16.64
N PHE A 84 -60.46 -18.95 15.94
CA PHE A 84 -60.30 -19.04 14.49
C PHE A 84 -59.95 -20.48 14.06
N ARG A 85 -59.08 -21.15 14.83
CA ARG A 85 -58.69 -22.56 14.67
C ARG A 85 -58.82 -23.31 15.99
N ASN A 86 -58.82 -24.65 15.94
CA ASN A 86 -58.84 -25.47 17.15
C ASN A 86 -57.56 -25.22 17.98
N PRO A 87 -57.67 -25.01 19.31
CA PRO A 87 -56.49 -24.83 20.14
C PRO A 87 -55.61 -26.09 20.13
N SER A 88 -54.30 -25.87 20.02
CA SER A 88 -53.30 -26.94 20.14
C SER A 88 -52.60 -26.83 21.48
N MET A 89 -52.20 -27.96 22.06
CA MET A 89 -51.56 -28.03 23.37
C MET A 89 -50.19 -28.70 23.26
N MET A 90 -49.19 -28.10 23.91
CA MET A 90 -47.83 -28.63 23.98
C MET A 90 -47.41 -28.79 25.43
N THR A 91 -46.61 -29.82 25.72
CA THR A 91 -45.90 -29.92 26.99
C THR A 91 -44.83 -28.82 27.10
N LEU A 92 -44.29 -28.59 28.30
CA LEU A 92 -43.21 -27.62 28.50
C LEU A 92 -41.98 -27.94 27.62
N GLU A 93 -41.60 -29.21 27.49
CA GLU A 93 -40.45 -29.64 26.68
C GLU A 93 -40.69 -29.35 25.20
N GLU A 94 -41.87 -29.67 24.68
CA GLU A 94 -42.26 -29.38 23.29
C GLU A 94 -42.35 -27.88 23.01
N TYR A 95 -42.83 -27.08 23.99
CA TYR A 95 -42.88 -25.64 23.88
C TYR A 95 -41.47 -25.01 23.80
N LEU A 96 -40.56 -25.45 24.67
CA LEU A 96 -39.16 -24.99 24.64
C LEU A 96 -38.48 -25.35 23.32
N GLU A 97 -38.73 -26.54 22.80
CA GLU A 97 -38.21 -26.98 21.51
C GLU A 97 -38.83 -26.19 20.34
N TYR A 98 -40.12 -25.89 20.40
CA TYR A 98 -40.80 -25.01 19.44
C TYR A 98 -40.21 -23.61 19.41
N GLU A 99 -40.03 -22.98 20.58
CA GLU A 99 -39.45 -21.64 20.71
C GLU A 99 -37.99 -21.61 20.23
N ARG A 100 -37.21 -22.65 20.56
CA ARG A 100 -35.84 -22.83 20.07
C ARG A 100 -35.78 -22.88 18.55
N ARG A 101 -36.64 -23.67 17.89
CA ARG A 101 -36.70 -23.75 16.43
C ARG A 101 -37.12 -22.43 15.80
N LYS A 102 -38.13 -21.76 16.37
CA LYS A 102 -38.61 -20.45 15.89
C LYS A 102 -37.51 -19.39 15.97
N SER A 103 -36.83 -19.30 17.11
CA SER A 103 -35.70 -18.37 17.32
C SER A 103 -34.55 -18.64 16.34
N LEU A 104 -34.20 -19.91 16.10
CA LEU A 104 -33.19 -20.26 15.09
C LEU A 104 -33.60 -19.84 13.69
N GLN A 105 -34.85 -20.06 13.30
CA GLN A 105 -35.37 -19.68 11.98
C GLN A 105 -35.40 -18.16 11.79
N GLU A 106 -35.82 -17.41 12.81
CA GLU A 106 -35.80 -15.94 12.80
C GLU A 106 -34.36 -15.40 12.72
N ASN A 107 -33.43 -15.95 13.49
CA ASN A 107 -32.02 -15.55 13.44
C ASN A 107 -31.37 -15.87 12.09
N TRP A 108 -31.71 -17.01 11.48
CA TRP A 108 -31.25 -17.36 10.13
C TRP A 108 -31.81 -16.41 9.08
N LYS A 109 -33.10 -16.05 9.18
CA LYS A 109 -33.72 -15.07 8.29
C LYS A 109 -33.05 -13.70 8.40
N GLU A 110 -32.80 -13.23 9.62
CA GLU A 110 -32.10 -11.97 9.87
C GLU A 110 -30.68 -11.97 9.27
N LYS A 111 -29.93 -13.07 9.43
CA LYS A 111 -28.59 -13.23 8.83
C LYS A 111 -28.64 -13.21 7.30
N ILE A 112 -29.59 -13.91 6.69
CA ILE A 112 -29.76 -13.94 5.23
C ILE A 112 -30.18 -12.57 4.71
N ASP A 113 -31.09 -11.87 5.38
CA ASP A 113 -31.51 -10.52 5.01
C ASP A 113 -30.35 -9.53 5.12
N ALA A 114 -29.54 -9.61 6.18
CA ALA A 114 -28.34 -8.80 6.34
C ALA A 114 -27.28 -9.08 5.26
N GLU A 115 -27.04 -10.36 4.94
CA GLU A 115 -26.09 -10.75 3.88
C GLU A 115 -26.59 -10.34 2.48
N THR A 116 -27.89 -10.46 2.23
CA THR A 116 -28.53 -10.04 0.98
C THR A 116 -28.47 -8.52 0.81
N GLN A 117 -28.64 -7.77 1.90
CA GLN A 117 -28.45 -6.31 1.91
C GLN A 117 -26.98 -5.93 1.72
N ALA A 118 -26.03 -6.66 2.33
CA ALA A 118 -24.60 -6.41 2.13
C ALA A 118 -24.11 -6.76 0.71
N LYS A 119 -24.69 -7.80 0.09
CA LYS A 119 -24.40 -8.19 -1.30
C LYS A 119 -25.04 -7.27 -2.34
N ARG A 120 -26.13 -6.57 -2.00
CA ARG A 120 -26.60 -5.42 -2.78
C ARG A 120 -25.60 -4.28 -2.54
N GLY A 121 -24.60 -4.17 -3.42
CA GLY A 121 -23.59 -3.12 -3.34
C GLY A 121 -24.20 -1.78 -2.97
N PHE A 122 -23.60 -1.08 -1.99
CA PHE A 122 -24.09 0.18 -1.46
C PHE A 122 -24.21 1.22 -2.59
N GLN A 123 -25.41 1.34 -3.14
CA GLN A 123 -25.75 2.30 -4.19
C GLN A 123 -26.98 3.09 -3.75
N PRO A 124 -26.79 4.10 -2.87
CA PRO A 124 -27.88 5.01 -2.53
C PRO A 124 -28.27 5.79 -3.79
N SER A 125 -29.45 5.48 -4.35
CA SER A 125 -30.08 6.30 -5.38
C SER A 125 -30.99 7.33 -4.70
N ILE A 126 -30.53 8.57 -4.59
CA ILE A 126 -31.34 9.66 -4.02
C ILE A 126 -32.12 10.29 -5.18
N LYS A 127 -33.45 10.33 -5.06
CA LYS A 127 -34.33 11.03 -6.02
C LYS A 127 -34.74 12.38 -5.44
N ILE A 128 -34.36 13.47 -6.09
CA ILE A 128 -34.72 14.82 -5.67
C ILE A 128 -35.89 15.33 -6.52
N PRO A 129 -37.11 15.51 -5.97
CA PRO A 129 -38.24 15.99 -6.75
C PRO A 129 -38.09 17.49 -7.08
N GLY A 130 -38.02 17.86 -8.36
CA GLY A 130 -38.07 19.26 -8.79
C GLY A 130 -37.75 19.51 -10.27
N LYS A 131 -38.61 20.26 -10.97
CA LYS A 131 -38.43 20.61 -12.39
C LYS A 131 -37.15 21.43 -12.68
N GLY A 132 -36.71 22.26 -11.72
CA GLY A 132 -35.46 23.01 -11.83
C GLY A 132 -34.20 22.14 -11.76
N PHE A 133 -34.25 21.05 -10.97
CA PHE A 133 -33.16 20.08 -10.87
C PHE A 133 -33.04 19.26 -12.17
N THR A 134 -34.17 18.76 -12.69
CA THR A 134 -34.21 18.00 -13.95
C THR A 134 -33.71 18.82 -15.14
N ASN A 135 -34.03 20.12 -15.24
CA ASN A 135 -33.58 20.96 -16.35
C ASN A 135 -32.05 21.19 -16.36
N PHE A 136 -31.42 21.27 -15.20
CA PHE A 136 -29.98 21.52 -15.10
C PHE A 136 -29.13 20.23 -15.12
N PHE A 137 -29.61 19.15 -14.50
CA PHE A 137 -28.86 17.88 -14.36
C PHE A 137 -29.31 16.76 -15.32
N GLY A 138 -30.44 16.92 -16.03
CA GLY A 138 -30.93 15.99 -17.05
C GLY A 138 -31.73 14.79 -16.52
N SER A 139 -31.55 14.40 -15.26
CA SER A 139 -32.49 13.53 -14.53
C SER A 139 -32.47 13.85 -13.02
N ASP A 140 -33.42 13.28 -12.27
CA ASP A 140 -33.59 13.45 -10.83
C ASP A 140 -32.81 12.43 -9.98
N GLU A 141 -32.11 11.50 -10.64
CA GLU A 141 -31.37 10.43 -9.99
C GLU A 141 -29.92 10.81 -9.69
N ILE A 142 -29.53 10.65 -8.43
CA ILE A 142 -28.14 10.73 -7.99
C ILE A 142 -27.65 9.31 -7.67
N SER A 143 -26.69 8.81 -8.44
CA SER A 143 -26.04 7.52 -8.21
C SER A 143 -24.62 7.75 -7.70
N ILE A 144 -24.32 7.32 -6.48
CA ILE A 144 -22.97 7.40 -5.91
C ILE A 144 -22.51 5.99 -5.58
N ARG A 145 -21.36 5.59 -6.13
CA ARG A 145 -20.76 4.26 -5.97
C ARG A 145 -19.37 4.41 -5.34
N PRO A 146 -19.27 4.42 -4.00
CA PRO A 146 -17.98 4.32 -3.32
C PRO A 146 -17.49 2.87 -3.35
N GLN A 147 -16.22 2.67 -3.67
CA GLN A 147 -15.54 1.37 -3.70
C GLN A 147 -14.17 1.50 -3.04
N GLY A 148 -13.70 0.42 -2.43
CA GLY A 148 -12.38 0.36 -1.80
C GLY A 148 -12.45 0.11 -0.30
N SER A 149 -11.37 0.39 0.41
CA SER A 149 -11.18 0.09 1.82
C SER A 149 -10.60 1.28 2.58
N ILE A 150 -11.03 1.42 3.83
CA ILE A 150 -10.48 2.40 4.76
C ILE A 150 -10.01 1.62 5.98
N GLU A 151 -8.72 1.69 6.26
CA GLU A 151 -8.11 1.11 7.45
C GLU A 151 -7.57 2.24 8.32
N LEU A 152 -7.95 2.22 9.59
CA LEU A 152 -7.54 3.20 10.59
C LEU A 152 -6.88 2.44 11.73
N SER A 153 -5.57 2.68 11.92
CA SER A 153 -4.79 2.09 13.01
C SER A 153 -4.53 3.14 14.07
N PHE A 154 -4.86 2.79 15.31
CA PHE A 154 -4.64 3.61 16.49
C PHE A 154 -3.73 2.85 17.45
N GLY A 155 -2.59 3.46 17.78
CA GLY A 155 -1.59 2.91 18.68
C GLY A 155 -1.10 3.94 19.68
N VAL A 156 -0.57 3.46 20.80
CA VAL A 156 0.16 4.30 21.75
C VAL A 156 1.54 3.70 21.92
N ASN A 157 2.56 4.39 21.42
CA ASN A 157 3.94 3.96 21.54
C ASN A 157 4.60 4.70 22.72
N SER A 158 4.96 3.98 23.78
CA SER A 158 5.70 4.51 24.93
C SER A 158 7.11 3.93 24.93
N SER A 159 8.10 4.74 24.59
CA SER A 159 9.51 4.37 24.64
C SER A 159 10.19 4.98 25.87
N ARG A 160 11.11 4.23 26.49
CA ARG A 160 11.94 4.71 27.58
C ARG A 160 13.41 4.55 27.23
N TYR A 161 14.17 5.63 27.37
CA TYR A 161 15.61 5.67 27.17
C TYR A 161 16.28 5.95 28.51
N ASP A 162 16.97 4.95 29.06
CA ASP A 162 17.72 5.06 30.31
C ASP A 162 19.11 5.68 30.09
N ASN A 163 19.16 6.78 29.34
CA ASN A 163 20.39 7.57 29.19
C ASN A 163 20.48 8.57 30.35
N PRO A 164 21.52 8.49 31.20
CA PRO A 164 21.70 9.41 32.33
C PRO A 164 21.89 10.86 31.89
N ILE A 165 22.41 11.09 30.69
CA ILE A 165 22.60 12.43 30.08
C ILE A 165 21.25 13.12 29.81
N LEU A 166 20.19 12.33 29.55
CA LEU A 166 18.86 12.88 29.34
C LEU A 166 18.19 13.23 30.67
N PRO A 167 17.56 14.41 30.81
CA PRO A 167 16.71 14.74 31.94
C PRO A 167 15.61 13.70 32.15
N ILE A 168 15.27 13.38 33.40
CA ILE A 168 14.30 12.33 33.76
C ILE A 168 12.95 12.50 33.02
N LYS A 169 12.48 13.73 32.84
CA LYS A 169 11.23 14.03 32.11
C LYS A 169 11.29 13.67 30.61
N GLN A 170 12.48 13.67 30.01
CA GLN A 170 12.70 13.35 28.59
C GLN A 170 13.09 11.88 28.36
N ARG A 171 13.29 11.10 29.42
CA ARG A 171 13.60 9.66 29.32
C ARG A 171 12.41 8.82 28.91
N ARG A 172 11.18 9.29 29.11
CA ARG A 172 9.95 8.59 28.67
C ARG A 172 9.22 9.42 27.64
N ILE A 173 9.08 8.89 26.44
CA ILE A 173 8.38 9.53 25.33
C ILE A 173 7.20 8.64 24.94
N THR A 174 5.99 9.12 25.25
CA THR A 174 4.74 8.52 24.81
C THR A 174 4.22 9.28 23.61
N ARG A 175 4.01 8.60 22.49
CA ARG A 175 3.44 9.16 21.26
C ARG A 175 2.16 8.42 20.92
N PHE A 176 1.13 9.18 20.57
CA PHE A 176 -0.03 8.63 19.90
C PHE A 176 0.34 8.36 18.44
N ASP A 177 0.17 7.12 18.01
CA ASP A 177 0.40 6.69 16.63
C ASP A 177 -0.97 6.53 15.95
N PHE A 178 -1.16 7.28 14.88
CA PHE A 178 -2.39 7.28 14.10
C PHE A 178 -2.04 7.13 12.64
N GLN A 179 -2.37 5.97 12.07
CA GLN A 179 -2.07 5.64 10.69
C GLN A 179 -3.39 5.45 9.93
N GLN A 180 -3.53 6.16 8.82
CA GLN A 180 -4.70 6.08 7.94
C GLN A 180 -4.28 5.48 6.61
N GLN A 181 -4.88 4.34 6.26
CA GLN A 181 -4.75 3.71 4.96
C GLN A 181 -6.10 3.77 4.26
N ILE A 182 -6.29 4.82 3.47
CA ILE A 182 -7.51 5.05 2.69
C ILE A 182 -7.19 4.67 1.25
N GLN A 183 -7.94 3.71 0.72
CA GLN A 183 -7.96 3.35 -0.70
C GLN A 183 -9.40 3.48 -1.17
N LEU A 184 -9.77 4.63 -1.72
CA LEU A 184 -11.14 4.97 -2.09
C LEU A 184 -11.23 5.30 -3.58
N ASN A 185 -12.15 4.65 -4.27
CA ASN A 185 -12.58 4.96 -5.63
C ASN A 185 -14.06 5.32 -5.59
N LEU A 186 -14.39 6.54 -5.94
CA LEU A 186 -15.72 7.11 -5.89
C LEU A 186 -16.16 7.48 -7.31
N VAL A 187 -17.20 6.81 -7.81
CA VAL A 187 -17.87 7.20 -9.05
C VAL A 187 -19.27 7.69 -8.72
N GLY A 188 -19.49 8.98 -8.91
CA GLY A 188 -20.77 9.64 -8.76
C GLY A 188 -21.31 10.08 -10.11
N GLN A 189 -22.61 9.89 -10.32
CA GLN A 189 -23.34 10.44 -11.45
C GLN A 189 -24.56 11.18 -10.90
N ILE A 190 -24.63 12.48 -11.15
CA ILE A 190 -25.77 13.32 -10.81
C ILE A 190 -26.51 13.60 -12.12
N GLY A 191 -27.66 12.97 -12.27
CA GLY A 191 -28.45 13.06 -13.49
C GLY A 191 -27.78 12.39 -14.70
N THR A 192 -27.87 13.02 -15.87
CA THR A 192 -27.13 12.63 -17.09
C THR A 192 -25.92 13.52 -17.35
N LYS A 193 -25.90 14.72 -16.76
CA LYS A 193 -24.95 15.79 -17.13
C LYS A 193 -23.73 15.88 -16.23
N ILE A 194 -23.79 15.45 -14.97
CA ILE A 194 -22.65 15.57 -14.06
C ILE A 194 -22.08 14.21 -13.68
N LYS A 195 -20.76 14.09 -13.82
CA LYS A 195 -19.97 12.91 -13.45
C LYS A 195 -18.87 13.33 -12.49
N LEU A 196 -18.82 12.69 -11.32
CA LEU A 196 -17.76 12.80 -10.33
C LEU A 196 -16.94 11.52 -10.38
N ASN A 197 -15.63 11.64 -10.57
CA ASN A 197 -14.69 10.56 -10.42
C ASN A 197 -13.60 11.00 -9.44
N ALA A 198 -13.54 10.37 -8.28
CA ALA A 198 -12.51 10.63 -7.28
C ALA A 198 -11.82 9.33 -6.88
N SER A 199 -10.52 9.22 -7.14
CA SER A 199 -9.65 8.16 -6.66
C SER A 199 -8.66 8.75 -5.66
N TYR A 200 -8.63 8.18 -4.46
CA TYR A 200 -7.82 8.65 -3.36
C TYR A 200 -7.12 7.48 -2.66
N ASN A 201 -5.80 7.52 -2.66
CA ASN A 201 -4.93 6.54 -2.03
C ASN A 201 -3.91 7.27 -1.13
N THR A 202 -3.98 7.06 0.19
CA THR A 202 -3.01 7.66 1.13
C THR A 202 -1.62 7.03 1.06
N GLN A 203 -1.49 5.87 0.42
CA GLN A 203 -0.22 5.15 0.22
C GLN A 203 0.30 5.27 -1.22
N ALA A 204 -0.26 6.17 -2.03
CA ALA A 204 0.27 6.42 -3.36
C ALA A 204 1.71 6.94 -3.28
N ALA A 205 2.61 6.37 -4.09
CA ALA A 205 3.98 6.86 -4.21
C ALA A 205 4.03 8.23 -4.90
N PHE A 206 3.02 8.56 -5.69
CA PHE A 206 2.94 9.79 -6.46
C PHE A 206 1.62 10.53 -6.25
N ASP A 207 1.70 11.86 -6.11
CA ASP A 207 0.54 12.73 -5.95
C ASP A 207 -0.43 12.73 -7.16
N PHE A 208 0.02 12.28 -8.33
CA PHE A 208 -0.82 12.20 -9.53
C PHE A 208 -1.78 11.00 -9.52
N ASP A 209 -1.54 9.99 -8.68
CA ASP A 209 -2.44 8.85 -8.52
C ASP A 209 -3.74 9.26 -7.81
N ASN A 210 -3.69 10.35 -7.04
CA ASN A 210 -4.85 10.97 -6.42
C ASN A 210 -5.57 11.87 -7.44
N ILE A 211 -6.64 11.33 -8.02
CA ILE A 211 -7.41 11.97 -9.07
C ILE A 211 -8.73 12.44 -8.49
N THR A 212 -9.03 13.73 -8.56
CA THR A 212 -10.37 14.27 -8.32
C THR A 212 -10.84 14.98 -9.57
N LYS A 213 -11.91 14.50 -10.19
CA LYS A 213 -12.44 15.06 -11.42
C LYS A 213 -13.96 15.19 -11.34
N LEU A 214 -14.43 16.43 -11.46
CA LEU A 214 -15.85 16.75 -11.61
C LEU A 214 -16.08 17.25 -13.04
N GLY A 215 -16.88 16.52 -13.81
CA GLY A 215 -17.21 16.88 -15.19
C GLY A 215 -18.70 17.17 -15.37
N TYR A 216 -19.01 18.28 -16.02
CA TYR A 216 -20.31 18.60 -16.59
C TYR A 216 -20.26 18.42 -18.11
N THR A 217 -21.27 17.73 -18.66
CA THR A 217 -21.48 17.57 -20.10
C THR A 217 -22.80 18.23 -20.46
N GLY A 218 -22.74 19.25 -21.32
CA GLY A 218 -23.92 19.91 -21.86
C GLY A 218 -24.54 19.12 -23.01
N ASP A 219 -25.77 19.48 -23.38
CA ASP A 219 -26.43 18.92 -24.56
C ASP A 219 -25.87 19.55 -25.85
N GLU A 220 -26.16 18.95 -27.01
CA GLU A 220 -25.64 19.41 -28.31
C GLU A 220 -25.98 20.88 -28.63
N ASP A 221 -27.14 21.36 -28.18
CA ASP A 221 -27.64 22.72 -28.42
C ASP A 221 -27.06 23.77 -27.45
N GLN A 222 -26.31 23.35 -26.43
CA GLN A 222 -25.76 24.25 -25.41
C GLN A 222 -24.40 24.81 -25.84
N ILE A 223 -24.14 26.10 -25.60
CA ILE A 223 -22.83 26.70 -25.89
C ILE A 223 -21.73 26.04 -25.06
N LEU A 224 -21.99 25.78 -23.77
CA LEU A 224 -21.07 25.09 -22.89
C LEU A 224 -21.21 23.57 -23.08
N GLN A 225 -20.25 22.96 -23.75
CA GLN A 225 -20.24 21.53 -24.05
C GLN A 225 -19.64 20.72 -22.90
N LYS A 226 -18.54 21.23 -22.31
CA LYS A 226 -17.81 20.51 -21.28
C LYS A 226 -17.25 21.47 -20.26
N LEU A 227 -17.41 21.17 -18.98
CA LEU A 227 -16.74 21.87 -17.88
C LEU A 227 -16.17 20.83 -16.94
N GLU A 228 -14.86 20.76 -16.82
CA GLU A 228 -14.15 19.84 -15.92
C GLU A 228 -13.40 20.62 -14.85
N VAL A 229 -13.44 20.13 -13.61
CA VAL A 229 -12.75 20.72 -12.47
C VAL A 229 -11.95 19.63 -11.74
N GLY A 230 -10.73 19.98 -11.32
CA GLY A 230 -9.79 19.10 -10.65
C GLY A 230 -8.72 18.59 -11.63
N ASN A 231 -8.51 17.27 -11.69
CA ASN A 231 -7.56 16.66 -12.61
C ASN A 231 -8.10 16.74 -14.05
N VAL A 232 -7.57 17.69 -14.81
CA VAL A 232 -7.93 17.97 -16.21
C VAL A 232 -6.74 17.69 -17.12
N SER A 233 -7.02 17.43 -18.39
CA SER A 233 -5.98 17.23 -19.40
C SER A 233 -6.39 17.92 -20.70
N MET A 234 -5.42 18.54 -21.36
CA MET A 234 -5.63 19.20 -22.66
C MET A 234 -4.57 18.71 -23.65
N PRO A 235 -4.79 17.54 -24.28
CA PRO A 235 -3.88 17.04 -25.29
C PRO A 235 -3.95 17.93 -26.54
N LEU A 236 -2.90 18.70 -26.79
CA LEU A 236 -2.76 19.50 -28.01
C LEU A 236 -2.19 18.63 -29.14
N LYS A 237 -2.81 18.64 -30.31
CA LYS A 237 -2.33 17.93 -31.51
C LYS A 237 -1.24 18.73 -32.26
N THR A 238 -0.27 19.29 -31.54
CA THR A 238 0.83 20.06 -32.15
C THR A 238 2.17 19.53 -31.66
N SER A 239 3.18 19.52 -32.54
CA SER A 239 4.53 19.09 -32.19
C SER A 239 5.34 20.16 -31.45
N LEU A 240 5.04 21.44 -31.68
CA LEU A 240 5.77 22.58 -31.10
C LEU A 240 5.35 22.89 -29.66
N ILE A 241 4.04 22.80 -29.36
CA ILE A 241 3.48 23.06 -28.04
C ILE A 241 2.82 21.77 -27.57
N GLN A 242 3.55 21.00 -26.77
CA GLN A 242 3.02 19.82 -26.12
C GLN A 242 2.28 20.24 -24.85
N GLY A 243 0.98 19.96 -24.78
CA GLY A 243 0.19 20.20 -23.58
C GLY A 243 0.60 19.26 -22.43
N SER A 244 0.59 19.77 -21.19
CA SER A 244 0.77 18.93 -20.01
C SER A 244 -0.43 18.00 -19.83
N GLN A 245 -0.19 16.74 -19.50
CA GLN A 245 -1.24 15.72 -19.40
C GLN A 245 -1.91 15.66 -18.02
N VAL A 246 -1.22 16.07 -16.95
CA VAL A 246 -1.73 16.01 -15.58
C VAL A 246 -1.74 17.41 -14.99
N LEU A 247 -2.89 18.05 -15.08
CA LEU A 247 -3.11 19.43 -14.62
C LEU A 247 -4.19 19.44 -13.55
N PHE A 248 -4.01 20.24 -12.49
CA PHE A 248 -5.06 20.47 -11.50
C PHE A 248 -5.64 21.86 -11.67
N GLY A 249 -6.91 21.95 -12.09
CA GLY A 249 -7.56 23.22 -12.38
C GLY A 249 -8.93 23.08 -13.02
N VAL A 250 -9.28 24.06 -13.85
CA VAL A 250 -10.58 24.15 -14.55
C VAL A 250 -10.34 24.08 -16.06
N TYR A 251 -11.08 23.21 -16.73
CA TYR A 251 -11.13 23.11 -18.19
C TYR A 251 -12.56 23.38 -18.66
N SER A 252 -12.72 24.22 -19.66
CA SER A 252 -14.01 24.57 -20.26
C SER A 252 -13.93 24.46 -21.77
N GLN A 253 -14.94 23.86 -22.39
CA GLN A 253 -15.09 23.75 -23.83
C GLN A 253 -16.42 24.37 -24.24
N MET A 254 -16.34 25.38 -25.10
CA MET A 254 -17.48 26.12 -25.62
C MET A 254 -17.57 25.97 -27.13
N LYS A 255 -18.76 25.72 -27.67
CA LYS A 255 -19.00 25.53 -29.11
C LYS A 255 -19.95 26.60 -29.63
N PHE A 256 -19.46 27.44 -30.53
CA PHE A 256 -20.21 28.47 -31.25
C PHE A 256 -20.39 28.03 -32.71
N GLY A 257 -21.43 27.23 -32.97
CA GLY A 257 -21.67 26.65 -34.29
C GLY A 257 -20.54 25.69 -34.71
N ARG A 258 -19.67 26.13 -35.63
CA ARG A 258 -18.48 25.37 -36.08
C ARG A 258 -17.19 25.74 -35.37
N LEU A 259 -17.19 26.79 -34.55
CA LEU A 259 -16.03 27.23 -33.77
C LEU A 259 -16.06 26.56 -32.39
N THR A 260 -15.01 25.80 -32.05
CA THR A 260 -14.83 25.26 -30.70
C THR A 260 -13.71 26.02 -30.01
N VAL A 261 -14.00 26.57 -28.83
CA VAL A 261 -13.06 27.29 -27.98
C VAL A 261 -12.84 26.48 -26.72
N ASP A 262 -11.61 26.00 -26.56
CA ASP A 262 -11.17 25.29 -25.36
C ASP A 262 -10.34 26.24 -24.49
N GLY A 263 -10.69 26.34 -23.20
CA GLY A 263 -9.98 27.15 -22.21
C GLY A 263 -9.55 26.29 -21.03
N ILE A 264 -8.32 26.48 -20.56
CA ILE A 264 -7.79 25.79 -19.37
C ILE A 264 -7.08 26.78 -18.45
N MET A 265 -7.38 26.68 -17.16
CA MET A 265 -6.69 27.40 -16.08
C MET A 265 -6.29 26.37 -15.02
N ALA A 266 -5.02 26.02 -14.97
CA ALA A 266 -4.56 24.95 -14.09
C ALA A 266 -3.12 25.13 -13.63
N SER A 267 -2.79 24.52 -12.49
CA SER A 267 -1.43 24.38 -12.01
C SER A 267 -0.84 23.05 -12.47
N SER A 268 0.36 23.08 -13.03
CA SER A 268 1.10 21.88 -13.43
C SER A 268 1.86 21.31 -12.25
N LYS A 269 1.62 20.03 -11.95
CA LYS A 269 2.41 19.26 -10.97
C LYS A 269 3.54 18.45 -11.59
N SER A 270 3.67 18.45 -12.92
CA SER A 270 4.66 17.65 -13.64
C SER A 270 5.89 18.47 -14.04
N LYS A 271 7.08 17.86 -13.89
CA LYS A 271 8.35 18.38 -14.43
C LYS A 271 8.69 17.61 -15.70
N ARG A 272 8.86 18.31 -16.82
CA ARG A 272 9.33 17.70 -18.07
C ARG A 272 10.83 17.43 -17.95
N GLN A 273 11.22 16.17 -18.10
CA GLN A 273 12.62 15.77 -18.27
C GLN A 273 12.77 15.21 -19.68
N GLU A 274 13.72 15.76 -20.42
CA GLU A 274 14.07 15.29 -21.75
C GLU A 274 15.36 14.48 -21.63
N ILE A 275 15.33 13.24 -22.11
CA ILE A 275 16.48 12.35 -22.11
C ILE A 275 16.86 12.13 -23.57
N ASN A 276 18.06 12.57 -23.95
CA ASN A 276 18.60 12.32 -25.28
C ASN A 276 19.26 10.94 -25.29
N ILE A 277 18.59 9.97 -25.92
CA ILE A 277 19.13 8.63 -26.15
C ILE A 277 19.74 8.61 -27.54
N SER A 278 21.07 8.60 -27.62
CA SER A 278 21.79 8.40 -28.87
C SER A 278 22.30 6.96 -28.93
N GLY A 279 21.74 6.13 -29.81
CA GLY A 279 22.08 4.72 -29.93
C GLY A 279 21.38 3.82 -28.89
N LYS A 280 22.11 2.85 -28.32
CA LYS A 280 21.62 1.86 -27.33
C LYS A 280 21.93 2.21 -25.87
N ALA A 281 22.56 3.36 -25.60
CA ALA A 281 23.02 3.73 -24.28
C ALA A 281 22.56 5.14 -23.90
N GLN A 282 22.29 5.34 -22.61
CA GLN A 282 22.02 6.65 -22.03
C GLN A 282 23.34 7.41 -21.91
N ILE A 283 23.50 8.50 -22.67
CA ILE A 283 24.65 9.40 -22.54
C ILE A 283 24.33 10.45 -21.48
N GLN A 284 25.03 10.41 -20.35
CA GLN A 284 24.99 11.47 -19.34
C GLN A 284 26.24 12.34 -19.52
N PRO A 285 26.14 13.58 -19.99
CA PRO A 285 27.29 14.47 -20.03
C PRO A 285 27.75 14.77 -18.60
N PHE A 286 29.07 14.73 -18.38
CA PHE A 286 29.71 15.16 -17.16
C PHE A 286 30.74 16.24 -17.50
N GLU A 287 30.94 17.17 -16.57
CA GLU A 287 31.93 18.24 -16.68
C GLU A 287 32.77 18.20 -15.40
N ILE A 288 34.08 18.11 -15.56
CA ILE A 288 35.05 18.15 -14.47
C ILE A 288 35.97 19.32 -14.75
N THR A 289 36.01 20.27 -13.82
CA THR A 289 36.90 21.42 -13.89
C THR A 289 38.28 21.04 -13.33
N ALA A 290 39.33 21.73 -13.77
CA ALA A 290 40.71 21.40 -13.40
C ALA A 290 41.01 21.57 -11.89
N ASP A 291 40.24 22.42 -11.20
CA ASP A 291 40.29 22.62 -9.74
C ASP A 291 39.53 21.54 -8.96
N ASN A 292 38.61 20.82 -9.60
CA ASN A 292 37.80 19.76 -8.98
C ASN A 292 38.54 18.41 -9.02
N TYR A 293 39.73 18.37 -8.44
CA TYR A 293 40.50 17.14 -8.26
C TYR A 293 40.10 16.40 -6.98
N GLU A 294 40.30 15.08 -6.96
CA GLU A 294 40.00 14.27 -5.76
C GLU A 294 41.07 14.48 -4.67
N ALA A 295 40.81 15.41 -3.75
CA ALA A 295 41.72 15.69 -2.64
C ALA A 295 41.78 14.53 -1.61
N ASN A 296 42.96 14.25 -1.07
CA ASN A 296 43.21 13.31 0.03
C ASN A 296 42.71 11.87 -0.21
N LYS A 297 42.61 11.45 -1.47
CA LYS A 297 42.14 10.11 -1.85
C LYS A 297 43.25 9.26 -2.48
N HIS A 298 44.08 9.87 -3.32
CA HIS A 298 45.19 9.21 -4.00
C HIS A 298 46.51 9.66 -3.40
N TYR A 299 47.38 8.71 -3.05
CA TYR A 299 48.67 8.96 -2.44
C TYR A 299 49.76 8.17 -3.17
N PHE A 300 50.93 8.79 -3.34
CA PHE A 300 52.13 8.05 -3.71
C PHE A 300 52.64 7.26 -2.52
N LEU A 301 53.26 6.10 -2.77
CA LEU A 301 53.80 5.26 -1.70
C LEU A 301 55.02 5.87 -1.02
N ASN A 302 55.85 6.56 -1.79
CA ASN A 302 56.98 7.34 -1.30
C ASN A 302 57.30 8.48 -2.28
N LEU A 303 58.17 9.42 -1.91
CA LEU A 303 58.56 10.52 -2.78
C LEU A 303 59.34 10.04 -4.00
N ASN A 304 60.12 8.95 -3.89
CA ASN A 304 60.75 8.34 -5.07
C ASN A 304 59.72 7.94 -6.16
N PHE A 305 58.55 7.41 -5.77
CA PHE A 305 57.50 7.06 -6.73
C PHE A 305 56.86 8.29 -7.37
N ARG A 306 56.78 9.41 -6.64
CA ARG A 306 56.28 10.67 -7.17
C ARG A 306 57.23 11.23 -8.23
N ASP A 307 58.53 11.22 -7.96
CA ASP A 307 59.54 11.79 -8.87
C ASP A 307 59.67 10.96 -10.16
N GLU A 308 59.54 9.64 -10.06
CA GLU A 308 59.63 8.74 -11.22
C GLU A 308 58.31 8.60 -12.00
N TYR A 309 57.17 9.08 -11.47
CA TYR A 309 55.84 8.86 -12.05
C TYR A 309 55.70 9.38 -13.48
N ASP A 310 56.05 10.66 -13.70
CA ASP A 310 55.90 11.30 -15.01
C ASP A 310 56.81 10.66 -16.07
N ALA A 311 58.02 10.25 -15.66
CA ALA A 311 58.96 9.55 -16.54
C ALA A 311 58.47 8.14 -16.88
N ALA A 312 57.92 7.41 -15.91
CA ALA A 312 57.37 6.08 -16.09
C ALA A 312 56.11 6.08 -16.98
N MET A 313 55.31 7.15 -16.95
CA MET A 313 54.07 7.30 -17.72
C MET A 313 54.23 8.04 -19.05
N SER A 314 55.47 8.34 -19.46
CA SER A 314 55.75 9.06 -20.72
C SER A 314 55.36 8.28 -21.98
N GLU A 315 55.37 6.94 -21.92
CA GLU A 315 54.99 6.04 -23.02
C GLU A 315 53.79 5.17 -22.61
N ILE A 316 52.57 5.63 -22.89
CA ILE A 316 51.33 4.84 -22.69
C ILE A 316 51.12 3.95 -23.94
N PRO A 317 50.79 2.65 -23.83
CA PRO A 317 50.15 1.96 -22.69
C PRO A 317 51.07 1.10 -21.81
N ILE A 318 52.36 0.96 -22.11
CA ILE A 318 53.28 0.13 -21.32
C ILE A 318 54.15 1.04 -20.45
N PRO A 319 53.88 1.15 -19.13
CA PRO A 319 54.65 2.04 -18.27
C PRO A 319 56.11 1.59 -18.18
N ARG A 320 57.03 2.55 -18.25
CA ARG A 320 58.49 2.36 -18.13
C ARG A 320 58.91 2.29 -16.66
N SER A 321 58.33 1.36 -15.90
CA SER A 321 58.68 1.11 -14.51
C SER A 321 59.40 -0.23 -14.36
N GLU A 322 60.45 -0.26 -13.55
CA GLU A 322 61.20 -1.48 -13.18
C GLU A 322 60.65 -2.14 -11.90
N VAL A 323 59.66 -1.51 -11.25
CA VAL A 323 59.14 -1.90 -9.93
C VAL A 323 57.81 -2.64 -10.05
N ASN A 324 57.68 -3.76 -9.34
CA ASN A 324 56.43 -4.49 -9.17
C ASN A 324 56.07 -4.60 -7.67
N ILE A 325 54.89 -4.11 -7.28
CA ILE A 325 54.41 -4.17 -5.90
C ILE A 325 53.73 -5.51 -5.66
N THR A 326 54.34 -6.36 -4.83
CA THR A 326 53.82 -7.71 -4.55
C THR A 326 52.88 -7.78 -3.34
N ARG A 327 53.02 -6.84 -2.39
CA ARG A 327 52.20 -6.76 -1.19
C ARG A 327 52.09 -5.32 -0.72
N MET A 328 50.88 -4.90 -0.37
CA MET A 328 50.60 -3.61 0.23
C MET A 328 49.76 -3.80 1.50
N GLU A 329 50.02 -2.98 2.51
CA GLU A 329 49.17 -2.91 3.70
C GLU A 329 48.99 -1.45 4.07
N VAL A 330 47.73 -1.01 4.13
CA VAL A 330 47.37 0.35 4.49
C VAL A 330 46.69 0.33 5.86
N TRP A 331 47.09 1.26 6.73
CA TRP A 331 46.59 1.35 8.09
C TRP A 331 46.00 2.74 8.34
N LEU A 332 44.79 2.79 8.91
CA LEU A 332 44.06 4.02 9.18
C LEU A 332 43.75 4.17 10.67
N THR A 333 43.68 5.41 11.14
CA THR A 333 43.21 5.71 12.50
C THR A 333 41.79 5.20 12.70
N ASN A 334 41.62 4.37 13.71
CA ASN A 334 40.35 3.73 14.02
C ASN A 334 39.41 4.69 14.75
N ARG A 335 38.53 5.35 13.98
CA ARG A 335 37.52 6.27 14.53
C ARG A 335 36.31 5.55 15.13
N VAL A 336 36.09 4.29 14.75
CA VAL A 336 34.91 3.51 15.13
C VAL A 336 35.46 2.26 15.80
N ASN A 337 35.60 2.27 17.13
CA ASN A 337 36.22 1.25 18.01
C ASN A 337 36.14 -0.23 17.55
N ASN A 338 36.74 -0.54 16.41
CA ASN A 338 36.77 -1.85 15.80
C ASN A 338 37.93 -2.58 16.43
N THR A 339 37.70 -3.79 16.90
CA THR A 339 38.70 -4.59 17.61
C THR A 339 39.37 -5.63 16.70
N GLU A 340 38.95 -5.74 15.44
CA GLU A 340 39.48 -6.75 14.53
C GLU A 340 40.79 -6.28 13.87
N ASN A 341 41.84 -7.11 14.00
CA ASN A 341 43.15 -6.93 13.36
C ASN A 341 43.76 -5.53 13.53
N THR A 342 43.60 -4.94 14.71
CA THR A 342 44.18 -3.64 15.01
C THR A 342 45.57 -3.74 15.62
N ARG A 343 46.41 -2.72 15.37
CA ARG A 343 47.77 -2.65 15.88
C ARG A 343 48.17 -1.23 16.23
N ASN A 344 49.14 -1.10 17.11
CA ASN A 344 49.79 0.17 17.42
C ASN A 344 50.90 0.43 16.41
N ILE A 345 50.90 1.62 15.79
CA ILE A 345 51.80 1.95 14.68
C ILE A 345 52.47 3.29 14.97
N ILE A 346 53.77 3.35 14.64
CA ILE A 346 54.53 4.58 14.54
C ILE A 346 54.97 4.67 13.09
N ALA A 347 54.41 5.64 12.37
CA ALA A 347 54.74 5.89 10.98
C ALA A 347 55.76 7.02 10.92
N PHE A 348 56.85 6.83 10.18
CA PHE A 348 57.87 7.85 9.95
C PHE A 348 57.72 8.38 8.52
N ALA A 349 57.90 9.70 8.35
CA ALA A 349 57.79 10.34 7.04
C ALA A 349 58.97 9.97 6.12
N ASP A 350 60.19 9.99 6.66
CA ASP A 350 61.42 9.78 5.89
C ASP A 350 61.82 8.30 5.77
N LEU A 351 60.95 7.35 6.12
CA LEU A 351 61.33 5.93 6.14
C LEU A 351 61.58 5.39 4.72
N GLY A 352 62.76 4.83 4.52
CA GLY A 352 63.13 4.19 3.26
C GLY A 352 63.39 5.14 2.08
N GLU A 353 63.47 6.45 2.34
CA GLU A 353 63.97 7.44 1.37
C GLU A 353 65.50 7.42 1.30
N SER A 354 66.03 7.36 0.08
CA SER A 354 67.47 7.22 -0.20
C SER A 354 68.15 8.52 -0.61
N LYS A 355 67.38 9.51 -1.11
CA LYS A 355 67.89 10.77 -1.64
C LYS A 355 67.74 11.88 -0.61
N ALA A 356 68.77 12.74 -0.52
CA ALA A 356 68.77 13.87 0.40
C ALA A 356 67.68 14.93 0.07
N GLU A 357 67.19 14.97 -1.17
CA GLU A 357 66.12 15.89 -1.60
C GLU A 357 64.72 15.45 -1.14
N ASN A 358 64.56 14.16 -0.81
CA ASN A 358 63.29 13.56 -0.43
C ASN A 358 63.13 13.36 1.09
N VAL A 359 64.13 13.77 1.88
CA VAL A 359 64.07 13.67 3.34
C VAL A 359 63.79 15.04 3.93
N GLN A 360 62.85 15.10 4.87
CA GLN A 360 62.50 16.34 5.57
C GLN A 360 63.39 16.54 6.82
N GLY A 361 63.70 15.46 7.53
CA GLY A 361 64.60 15.45 8.68
C GLY A 361 66.00 14.97 8.34
N ASP A 362 66.72 14.52 9.36
CA ASP A 362 68.01 13.83 9.23
C ASP A 362 67.80 12.36 9.66
N PRO A 363 67.46 11.45 8.73
CA PRO A 363 67.21 10.04 9.03
C PRO A 363 68.50 9.22 9.25
N GLY A 364 69.68 9.84 9.27
CA GLY A 364 70.96 9.14 9.32
C GLY A 364 71.62 8.98 7.96
N ALA A 365 72.59 8.07 7.88
CA ALA A 365 73.36 7.83 6.66
C ALA A 365 72.46 7.41 5.50
N LEU A 366 72.55 8.13 4.38
CA LEU A 366 71.84 7.85 3.13
C LEU A 366 72.71 7.01 2.21
N THR A 367 72.13 5.99 1.58
CA THR A 367 72.84 5.10 0.65
C THR A 367 72.91 5.66 -0.78
N GLY A 368 72.01 6.58 -1.15
CA GLY A 368 71.87 7.06 -2.53
C GLY A 368 71.34 6.00 -3.51
N ALA A 369 70.72 4.92 -3.01
CA ALA A 369 70.11 3.89 -3.85
C ALA A 369 68.98 4.45 -4.72
N LYS A 370 68.77 3.91 -5.92
CA LYS A 370 67.70 4.35 -6.82
C LYS A 370 66.30 4.03 -6.27
N PHE A 371 66.14 2.88 -5.61
CA PHE A 371 64.84 2.41 -5.13
C PHE A 371 64.71 2.60 -3.62
N PRO A 372 63.50 2.89 -3.12
CA PRO A 372 63.26 2.98 -1.70
C PRO A 372 63.34 1.58 -1.06
N ASP A 373 64.05 1.48 0.06
CA ASP A 373 64.22 0.27 0.84
C ASP A 373 64.41 0.65 2.31
N ASN A 374 64.11 -0.24 3.25
CA ASN A 374 64.32 0.01 4.68
C ASN A 374 65.78 0.31 5.02
N GLN A 375 66.73 -0.20 4.23
CA GLN A 375 68.17 0.09 4.38
C GLN A 375 68.63 1.31 3.56
N ALA A 376 67.73 2.01 2.87
CA ALA A 376 68.06 3.19 2.10
C ALA A 376 68.63 4.32 2.98
N ASN A 377 68.20 4.36 4.25
CA ASN A 377 68.68 5.25 5.28
C ASN A 377 68.87 4.55 6.63
N GLY A 378 69.50 5.25 7.58
CA GLY A 378 69.77 4.72 8.92
C GLY A 378 68.57 4.67 9.87
N LEU A 379 67.39 5.13 9.46
CA LEU A 379 66.24 5.32 10.34
C LEU A 379 65.62 4.00 10.80
N TYR A 380 65.47 3.04 9.88
CA TYR A 380 64.86 1.75 10.20
C TYR A 380 65.68 0.97 11.22
N ASP A 381 66.98 0.79 10.95
CA ASP A 381 67.87 0.02 11.82
C ASP A 381 68.00 0.66 13.20
N TRP A 382 68.08 1.99 13.25
CA TRP A 382 68.08 2.73 14.51
C TRP A 382 66.75 2.54 15.27
N ALA A 383 65.60 2.78 14.64
CA ALA A 383 64.29 2.67 15.30
C ALA A 383 63.98 1.23 15.73
N ALA A 384 64.43 0.22 14.97
CA ALA A 384 64.27 -1.18 15.28
C ALA A 384 65.08 -1.62 16.52
N ALA A 385 66.25 -1.03 16.73
CA ALA A 385 67.13 -1.30 17.88
C ALA A 385 66.67 -0.63 19.18
N GLN A 386 65.83 0.41 19.12
CA GLN A 386 65.34 1.12 20.30
C GLN A 386 64.11 0.46 20.92
N THR A 387 64.30 -0.24 22.05
CA THR A 387 63.20 -0.86 22.83
C THR A 387 62.11 0.14 23.23
N GLY A 388 62.48 1.41 23.50
CA GLY A 388 61.53 2.47 23.86
C GLY A 388 60.54 2.82 22.75
N ILE A 389 60.98 2.78 21.48
CA ILE A 389 60.14 3.01 20.30
C ILE A 389 59.25 1.79 20.07
N ARG A 390 59.82 0.58 20.18
CA ARG A 390 59.09 -0.69 19.98
C ARG A 390 57.98 -0.94 21.02
N ASN A 391 58.15 -0.44 22.24
CA ASN A 391 57.16 -0.57 23.32
C ASN A 391 55.94 0.37 23.16
N PHE A 392 55.90 1.26 22.15
CA PHE A 392 54.83 2.20 21.83
C PHE A 392 54.47 3.27 22.89
N THR A 393 54.32 2.88 24.17
CA THR A 393 54.00 3.77 25.29
C THR A 393 55.11 4.79 25.52
N GLY A 394 56.37 4.35 25.53
CA GLY A 394 57.56 5.19 25.71
C GLY A 394 58.07 5.89 24.45
N ALA A 395 57.47 5.60 23.28
CA ALA A 395 58.05 5.99 22.00
C ALA A 395 58.22 7.50 21.82
N VAL A 396 57.23 8.30 22.23
CA VAL A 396 57.28 9.77 22.13
C VAL A 396 58.41 10.32 23.00
N SER A 397 58.62 9.78 24.21
CA SER A 397 59.72 10.19 25.08
C SER A 397 61.08 9.83 24.47
N THR A 398 61.21 8.64 23.87
CA THR A 398 62.46 8.20 23.24
C THR A 398 62.78 9.02 21.98
N LEU A 399 61.77 9.32 21.15
CA LEU A 399 61.93 10.13 19.94
C LEU A 399 62.26 11.60 20.26
N ASN A 400 61.61 12.18 21.27
CA ASN A 400 61.91 13.54 21.72
C ASN A 400 63.28 13.67 22.41
N ALA A 401 63.80 12.58 22.99
CA ALA A 401 65.13 12.59 23.62
C ALA A 401 66.27 12.53 22.58
N GLN A 402 65.96 12.17 21.34
CA GLN A 402 66.94 12.05 20.27
C GLN A 402 67.13 13.40 19.57
N ASN A 403 68.21 14.09 19.94
CA ASN A 403 68.54 15.44 19.47
C ASN A 403 69.59 15.46 18.34
N ILE A 404 70.08 14.30 17.92
CA ILE A 404 71.14 14.10 16.92
C ILE A 404 70.63 13.12 15.88
N SER A 405 71.24 13.07 14.70
CA SER A 405 71.03 12.06 13.66
C SER A 405 71.01 10.61 14.21
N PRO A 406 69.99 9.79 13.91
CA PRO A 406 68.73 10.16 13.23
C PRO A 406 67.83 11.03 14.11
N GLY A 407 67.41 12.21 13.65
CA GLY A 407 66.64 13.21 14.42
C GLY A 407 67.09 14.65 14.11
N PRO A 408 66.53 15.69 14.77
CA PRO A 408 65.52 15.64 15.82
C PRO A 408 64.12 15.31 15.28
N PHE A 409 63.33 14.57 16.06
CA PHE A 409 61.98 14.20 15.66
C PHE A 409 60.94 15.18 16.19
N VAL A 410 60.00 15.59 15.33
CA VAL A 410 58.83 16.39 15.70
C VAL A 410 57.59 15.61 15.32
N GLN A 411 56.68 15.40 16.28
CA GLN A 411 55.41 14.72 16.03
C GLN A 411 54.57 15.51 15.01
N ALA A 412 53.80 14.80 14.17
CA ALA A 412 53.02 15.32 13.05
C ALA A 412 53.83 15.88 11.86
N VAL A 413 55.16 15.95 11.97
CA VAL A 413 56.06 16.33 10.87
C VAL A 413 56.92 15.14 10.46
N HIS A 414 57.74 14.63 11.37
CA HIS A 414 58.69 13.53 11.08
C HIS A 414 58.10 12.16 11.40
N TYR A 415 57.14 12.08 12.33
CA TYR A 415 56.46 10.84 12.66
C TYR A 415 55.04 11.07 13.18
N GLU A 416 54.20 10.06 13.05
CA GLU A 416 52.86 10.01 13.62
C GLU A 416 52.68 8.74 14.47
N LYS A 417 52.07 8.90 15.65
CA LYS A 417 51.79 7.81 16.58
C LYS A 417 50.30 7.52 16.56
N VAL A 418 49.93 6.34 16.07
CA VAL A 418 48.54 5.90 15.99
C VAL A 418 48.32 4.68 16.88
N GLU A 419 47.42 4.83 17.86
CA GLU A 419 46.96 3.74 18.70
C GLU A 419 45.78 3.02 18.04
N ASN A 420 45.76 1.69 18.14
CA ASN A 420 44.65 0.87 17.67
C ASN A 420 44.31 1.10 16.18
N ALA A 421 45.31 1.28 15.31
CA ALA A 421 45.12 1.49 13.89
C ALA A 421 44.47 0.26 13.23
N ARG A 422 43.52 0.49 12.33
CA ARG A 422 42.80 -0.56 11.59
C ARG A 422 43.47 -0.78 10.24
N LYS A 423 43.70 -2.05 9.87
CA LYS A 423 44.12 -2.42 8.52
C LYS A 423 42.96 -2.23 7.54
N LEU A 424 43.23 -1.61 6.39
CA LEU A 424 42.28 -1.58 5.28
C LEU A 424 42.26 -2.95 4.58
N THR A 425 41.08 -3.38 4.18
CA THR A 425 40.92 -4.59 3.36
C THR A 425 41.26 -4.30 1.91
N ASP A 426 41.59 -5.33 1.13
CA ASP A 426 41.96 -5.18 -0.29
C ASP A 426 40.80 -4.69 -1.18
N GLN A 427 39.59 -4.54 -0.62
CA GLN A 427 38.44 -3.93 -1.30
C GLN A 427 38.32 -2.43 -1.03
N GLU A 428 39.05 -1.90 -0.04
CA GLU A 428 38.97 -0.51 0.41
C GLU A 428 40.02 0.40 -0.23
N TYR A 429 41.00 -0.18 -0.92
CA TYR A 429 42.03 0.53 -1.68
C TYR A 429 42.36 -0.26 -2.96
N SER A 430 42.96 0.41 -3.94
CA SER A 430 43.31 -0.15 -5.26
C SER A 430 44.69 0.28 -5.71
#